data_AF-A0A522GQ28-F1
#
_entry.id   AF-A0A522GQ28-F1
#
_cell.length_a   1.000
_cell.length_b   1.000
_cell.length_c   1.000
_cell.angle_alpha   90.00
_cell.angle_beta   90.00
_cell.angle_gamma   90.00
#
_symmetry.space_group_name_H-M   'P 1'
#
loop_
_entity.id
_entity.type
_entity.pdbx_description
1 polymer ?
#
loop_
_entity_poly.entity_id
_entity_poly.type
_entity_poly.pdbx_seq_one_letter_code
_entity_poly.pdbx_strand_id
1 'polypeptide(L)' 'MTEKLSGEEHAALCAELEHLREEHRDLDSAIAALIDLPTADRLQIQRLKKRKLVLRDRVSQIEDQLTPDIIA' A
#
# COMPACT_ATOMS: atom_id res chain seq x y z
N MET A 1 -9.31 -26.49 -5.57
CA MET A 1 -9.40 -26.10 -6.98
C MET A 1 -8.84 -24.69 -7.05
N THR A 2 -7.50 -24.58 -7.08
CA THR A 2 -6.83 -23.28 -7.14
C THR A 2 -6.92 -22.82 -8.59
N GLU A 3 -7.90 -21.98 -8.86
CA GLU A 3 -8.07 -21.32 -10.15
C GLU A 3 -6.75 -20.66 -10.51
N LYS A 4 -6.19 -21.06 -11.66
CA LYS A 4 -5.03 -20.39 -12.22
C LYS A 4 -5.48 -18.96 -12.53
N LEU A 5 -5.02 -17.98 -11.76
CA LEU A 5 -5.04 -16.60 -12.21
C LEU A 5 -4.47 -16.60 -13.62
N SER A 6 -5.25 -16.14 -14.60
CA SER A 6 -4.77 -15.93 -15.95
C SER A 6 -3.52 -15.06 -15.86
N GLY A 7 -2.51 -15.30 -16.71
CA GLY A 7 -1.26 -14.52 -16.66
C GLY A 7 -1.49 -13.01 -16.76
N GLU A 8 -2.60 -12.60 -17.37
CA GLU A 8 -3.07 -11.21 -17.44
C GLU A 8 -3.58 -10.68 -16.09
N GLU A 9 -4.30 -11.48 -15.31
CA GLU A 9 -4.78 -11.10 -13.97
C GLU A 9 -3.61 -10.96 -12.99
N HIS A 10 -2.62 -11.87 -13.07
CA HIS A 10 -1.41 -11.79 -12.27
C HIS A 10 -0.58 -10.54 -12.62
N ALA A 11 -0.46 -10.22 -13.91
CA ALA A 11 0.21 -8.99 -14.35
C ALA A 11 -0.54 -7.72 -13.90
N ALA A 12 -1.87 -7.73 -13.94
CA ALA A 12 -2.69 -6.63 -13.44
C ALA A 12 -2.52 -6.40 -11.93
N LEU A 13 -2.53 -7.49 -11.14
CA LEU A 13 -2.29 -7.43 -9.69
C LEU A 13 -0.87 -6.94 -9.36
N CYS A 14 0.16 -7.38 -10.11
CA CYS A 14 1.52 -6.85 -9.93
C CYS A 14 1.59 -5.34 -10.22
N ALA A 15 0.92 -4.87 -11.28
CA ALA A 15 0.87 -3.44 -11.60
C ALA A 15 0.12 -2.63 -10.52
N GLU A 16 -1.01 -3.13 -10.03
CA GLU A 16 -1.74 -2.52 -8.91
C GLU A 16 -0.89 -2.48 -7.64
N LEU A 17 -0.18 -3.58 -7.32
CA LEU A 17 0.73 -3.67 -6.18
C LEU A 17 1.83 -2.61 -6.25
N GLU A 18 2.45 -2.44 -7.41
CA GLU A 18 3.52 -1.46 -7.60
C GLU A 18 2.99 -0.03 -7.45
N HIS A 19 1.81 0.25 -8.02
CA HIS A 19 1.15 1.54 -7.86
C HIS A 19 0.81 1.86 -6.40
N LEU A 20 0.25 0.90 -5.66
CA LEU A 20 -0.09 1.08 -4.25
C LEU A 20 1.16 1.26 -3.37
N ARG A 21 2.26 0.57 -3.70
CA ARG A 21 3.55 0.73 -3.02
C ARG A 21 4.15 2.12 -3.26
N GLU A 22 4.01 2.64 -4.48
CA GLU A 22 4.42 4.01 -4.82
C GLU A 22 3.59 5.04 -4.06
N GLU A 23 2.25 4.95 -4.11
CA GLU A 23 1.36 5.86 -3.36
C GLU A 23 1.64 5.81 -1.85
N HIS A 24 1.90 4.62 -1.30
CA HIS A 24 2.26 4.45 0.10
C HIS A 24 3.59 5.15 0.45
N ARG A 25 4.59 5.10 -0.44
CA ARG A 25 5.89 5.77 -0.26
C ARG A 25 5.76 7.29 -0.36
N ASP A 26 4.94 7.78 -1.27
CA ASP A 26 4.65 9.21 -1.42
C ASP A 26 3.94 9.76 -0.18
N LEU A 27 2.95 9.02 0.34
CA LEU A 27 2.28 9.37 1.58
C LEU A 27 3.23 9.38 2.77
N ASP A 28 4.17 8.43 2.84
CA ASP A 28 5.17 8.43 3.90
C ASP A 28 6.08 9.67 3.84
N SER A 29 6.54 10.02 2.65
CA SER A 29 7.35 11.21 2.40
C SER A 29 6.59 12.49 2.76
N ALA A 30 5.30 12.57 2.40
CA ALA A 30 4.44 13.68 2.75
C ALA A 30 4.20 13.79 4.27
N ILE A 31 4.01 12.65 4.95
CA ILE A 31 3.88 12.60 6.41
C ILE A 31 5.17 13.06 7.09
N ALA A 32 6.34 12.60 6.63
CA ALA A 32 7.63 13.00 7.16
C ALA A 32 7.84 14.52 7.03
N ALA A 33 7.60 15.06 5.83
CA ALA A 33 7.70 16.51 5.59
C ALA A 33 6.73 17.32 6.45
N LEU A 34 5.52 16.81 6.71
CA LEU A 34 4.56 17.46 7.60
C LEU A 34 4.99 17.38 9.07
N ILE A 35 5.57 16.28 9.53
CA ILE A 35 6.01 16.13 10.93
C ILE A 35 7.12 17.14 11.26
N ASP A 36 7.99 17.45 10.30
CA ASP A 36 9.07 18.42 10.49
C ASP A 36 8.58 19.89 10.51
N LEU A 37 7.31 20.13 10.12
CA LEU A 37 6.75 21.48 10.11
C LEU A 37 6.19 21.85 11.50
N PRO A 38 6.65 22.94 12.14
CA PRO A 38 6.22 23.33 13.49
C PRO A 38 4.74 23.74 13.58
N THR A 39 4.10 24.03 12.45
CA THR A 39 2.68 24.41 12.32
C THR A 39 1.80 23.29 11.79
N ALA A 40 2.32 22.07 11.67
CA ALA A 40 1.55 20.98 11.08
C ALA A 40 0.32 20.60 11.91
N ASP A 41 -0.80 20.44 11.22
CA ASP A 41 -2.04 20.01 11.83
C ASP A 41 -1.96 18.51 12.20
N ARG A 42 -2.04 18.23 13.50
CA ARG A 42 -2.08 16.86 14.03
C ARG A 42 -3.21 16.03 13.44
N LEU A 43 -4.38 16.63 13.14
CA LEU A 43 -5.49 15.93 12.49
C LEU A 43 -5.16 15.56 11.05
N GLN A 44 -4.47 16.44 10.32
CA GLN A 44 -4.02 16.15 8.96
C GLN A 44 -3.02 14.98 8.95
N ILE A 45 -2.04 15.00 9.86
CA ILE A 45 -1.07 13.90 10.01
C ILE A 45 -1.80 12.59 10.36
N GLN A 46 -2.77 12.62 11.28
CA GLN A 46 -3.56 11.43 11.63
C GLN A 46 -4.36 10.88 10.44
N ARG A 47 -4.97 11.75 9.62
CA ARG A 47 -5.70 11.34 8.41
C ARG A 47 -4.76 10.69 7.38
N LEU A 48 -3.59 11.26 7.17
CA LEU A 48 -2.59 10.70 6.25
C LEU A 48 -2.06 9.35 6.76
N LYS A 49 -1.75 9.22 8.05
CA LYS A 49 -1.37 7.94 8.66
C LYS A 49 -2.46 6.88 8.50
N LYS A 50 -3.73 7.25 8.65
CA LYS A 50 -4.85 6.34 8.42
C LYS A 50 -4.92 5.88 6.96
N ARG A 51 -4.75 6.81 6.00
CA ARG A 51 -4.67 6.46 4.56
C ARG A 51 -3.50 5.53 4.27
N LYS A 52 -2.32 5.83 4.81
CA LYS A 52 -1.12 4.98 4.70
C LYS A 52 -1.38 3.57 5.23
N LEU A 53 -2.07 3.42 6.36
CA LEU A 53 -2.43 2.13 6.93
C LEU A 53 -3.35 1.32 5.98
N VAL A 54 -4.38 1.96 5.43
CA VAL A 54 -5.28 1.30 4.46
C VAL A 54 -4.54 0.85 3.20
N LEU A 55 -3.62 1.65 2.67
CA LEU A 55 -2.81 1.27 1.52
C LEU A 55 -1.91 0.08 1.83
N ARG A 56 -1.25 0.08 3.00
CA ARG A 56 -0.43 -1.04 3.43
C ARG A 56 -1.25 -2.33 3.55
N ASP A 57 -2.44 -2.25 4.15
CA ASP A 57 -3.31 -3.42 4.30
C ASP A 57 -3.77 -3.94 2.93
N ARG A 58 -4.00 -3.05 1.95
CA ARG A 58 -4.33 -3.41 0.57
C ARG A 58 -3.14 -4.02 -0.18
N VAL A 59 -1.94 -3.47 0.01
CA VAL A 59 -0.68 -4.05 -0.49
C VAL A 59 -0.53 -5.48 0.01
N SER A 60 -0.69 -5.72 1.32
CA SER A 60 -0.61 -7.06 1.89
C SER A 60 -1.68 -8.00 1.34
N GLN A 61 -2.93 -7.54 1.13
CA GLN A 61 -3.96 -8.38 0.51
C GLN A 61 -3.62 -8.80 -0.93
N ILE A 62 -2.99 -7.91 -1.72
CA ILE A 62 -2.58 -8.23 -3.09
C ILE A 62 -1.34 -9.12 -3.08
N GLU A 63 -0.39 -8.88 -2.17
CA GLU A 63 0.76 -9.76 -1.95
C GLU A 63 0.30 -11.17 -1.57
N ASP A 64 -0.63 -11.32 -0.64
CA ASP A 64 -1.18 -12.64 -0.24
C ASP A 64 -1.85 -13.37 -1.42
N GLN A 65 -2.50 -12.63 -2.33
CA GLN A 65 -3.09 -13.18 -3.54
C GLN A 65 -2.04 -13.59 -4.60
N LEU A 66 -0.94 -12.85 -4.70
CA LEU A 66 0.15 -13.10 -5.65
C LEU A 66 1.13 -14.17 -5.15
N THR A 67 1.38 -14.23 -3.84
CA THR A 67 2.34 -15.12 -3.19
C THR A 67 1.68 -15.98 -2.12
N PRO A 68 0.73 -16.88 -2.47
CA PRO A 68 0.04 -17.73 -1.49
C PRO A 68 0.95 -18.74 -0.75
N ASP A 69 2.27 -18.79 -1.03
CA ASP A 69 3.16 -19.90 -0.63
C ASP A 69 4.43 -19.48 0.17
N ILE A 70 4.54 -18.24 0.67
CA ILE A 70 5.80 -17.77 1.34
C ILE A 70 5.63 -17.51 2.86
N ILE A 71 4.40 -17.56 3.40
CA ILE A 71 4.14 -17.43 4.85
C ILE A 71 3.45 -18.71 5.35
N ALA A 72 4.24 -19.78 5.51
CA ALA A 72 3.91 -20.98 6.29
C ALA A 72 5.00 -21.20 7.36
#